data_AF-A0A7V5R7N9-F1
#
_entry.id   AF-A0A7V5R7N9-F1
#
_cell.length_a   1.000
_cell.length_b   1.000
_cell.length_c   1.000
_cell.angle_alpha   90.00
_cell.angle_beta   90.00
_cell.angle_gamma   90.00
#
_symmetry.space_group_name_H-M   'P 1'
#
loop_
_entity.id
_entity.type
_entity.pdbx_description
1 polymer ?
#
loop_
_entity_poly.entity_id
_entity_poly.type
_entity_poly.pdbx_seq_one_letter_code
_entity_poly.pdbx_strand_id
1 'polypeptide(L)'
;MFYNYLTGVDRSIFLRVGGLQTLNSYDISPDQDGNLLGCLPTTHRTFFKSLALTHENRHAIYVHAGLQPGVHLSRQSPDWCLWVRDRFIRSSFNFGKPVIFGHTVFTQPLVENNKIGIDTGAVYGGKLTALLLPDMEFIQVDGEQQHPFPSSL
;
A
#
# COMPACT_ATOMS: atom_id res chain seq x y z
N MET A 1 -1.98 -7.63 6.30
CA MET A 1 -0.80 -8.29 6.90
C MET A 1 -0.71 -8.09 8.41
N PHE A 2 -0.57 -6.87 8.95
CA PHE A 2 -0.41 -6.70 10.40
C PHE A 2 -1.57 -7.24 11.25
N TYR A 3 -2.82 -6.99 10.84
CA TYR A 3 -3.97 -7.53 11.56
C TYR A 3 -4.01 -9.08 11.51
N ASN A 4 -3.65 -9.68 10.37
CA ASN A 4 -3.50 -11.14 10.23
C ASN A 4 -2.46 -11.66 11.23
N TYR A 5 -1.30 -11.00 11.31
CA TYR A 5 -0.23 -11.36 12.26
C TYR A 5 -0.76 -11.39 13.70
N LEU A 6 -1.47 -10.34 14.12
CA LEU A 6 -2.02 -10.23 15.49
C LEU A 6 -3.08 -11.29 15.80
N THR A 7 -3.71 -11.87 14.77
CA THR A 7 -4.67 -12.98 14.91
C THR A 7 -4.05 -14.36 14.71
N GLY A 8 -2.73 -14.45 14.52
CA GLY A 8 -2.01 -15.72 14.34
C GLY A 8 -1.87 -16.21 12.90
N VAL A 9 -2.19 -15.39 11.90
CA VAL A 9 -2.19 -15.74 10.47
C VAL A 9 -1.04 -15.03 9.74
N ASP A 10 -0.40 -15.70 8.77
CA ASP A 10 0.68 -15.15 7.92
C ASP A 10 1.87 -14.51 8.68
N ARG A 11 2.17 -15.01 9.88
CA ARG A 11 3.15 -14.35 10.76
C ARG A 11 4.54 -14.24 10.13
N SER A 12 4.97 -15.29 9.44
CA SER A 12 6.27 -15.34 8.77
C SER A 12 6.40 -14.32 7.64
N ILE A 13 5.34 -14.12 6.84
CA ILE A 13 5.34 -13.17 5.74
C ILE A 13 5.47 -11.75 6.29
N PHE A 14 4.68 -11.41 7.32
CA PHE A 14 4.74 -10.09 7.94
C PHE A 14 6.14 -9.75 8.46
N LEU A 15 6.80 -10.68 9.15
CA LEU A 15 8.16 -10.46 9.64
C LEU A 15 9.18 -10.29 8.51
N ARG A 16 9.06 -11.06 7.41
CA ARG A 16 9.96 -10.99 6.26
C ARG A 16 9.92 -9.65 5.51
N VAL A 17 8.82 -8.89 5.61
CA VAL A 17 8.61 -7.63 4.88
C VAL A 17 8.79 -6.39 5.75
N GLY A 18 9.56 -6.48 6.85
CA GLY A 18 9.81 -5.36 7.75
C GLY A 18 8.77 -5.20 8.88
N GLY A 19 7.99 -6.24 9.16
CA GLY A 19 7.00 -6.21 10.25
C GLY A 19 7.61 -6.06 11.65
N LEU A 20 8.89 -6.39 11.84
CA LEU A 20 9.55 -6.31 13.15
C LEU A 20 9.57 -4.88 13.70
N GLN A 21 9.85 -3.89 12.85
CA GLN A 21 9.83 -2.47 13.22
C GLN A 21 8.44 -2.05 13.70
N THR A 22 7.38 -2.57 13.05
CA THR A 22 5.99 -2.32 13.48
C THR A 22 5.74 -2.94 14.86
N LEU A 23 6.16 -4.19 15.10
CA LEU A 23 5.97 -4.84 16.41
C LEU A 23 6.67 -4.08 17.54
N ASN A 24 7.92 -3.66 17.32
CA ASN A 24 8.70 -2.89 18.28
C ASN A 24 8.02 -1.56 18.62
N SER A 25 7.37 -0.89 17.65
CA SER A 25 6.64 0.36 17.90
C SER A 25 5.39 0.21 18.79
N TYR A 26 4.93 -1.04 19.01
CA TYR A 26 3.81 -1.39 19.88
C TYR A 26 4.24 -2.20 21.11
N ASP A 27 5.55 -2.33 21.36
CA ASP A 27 6.10 -3.16 22.43
C ASP A 27 5.63 -4.64 22.38
N ILE A 28 5.42 -5.16 21.17
CA ILE A 28 4.99 -6.56 20.95
C ILE A 28 6.21 -7.41 20.62
N SER A 29 6.42 -8.51 21.37
CA SER A 29 7.48 -9.47 21.05
C SER A 29 7.08 -10.33 19.83
N PRO A 30 8.00 -10.59 18.88
CA PRO A 30 7.73 -11.47 17.75
C PRO A 30 7.42 -12.92 18.18
N ASP A 31 7.95 -13.35 19.33
CA ASP A 31 7.77 -14.69 19.90
C ASP A 31 6.48 -14.80 20.74
N GLN A 32 5.74 -13.70 20.92
CA GLN A 32 4.52 -13.70 21.71
C GLN A 32 3.39 -14.42 20.96
N ASP A 33 2.80 -15.45 21.56
CA ASP A 33 1.74 -16.23 20.93
C ASP A 33 0.33 -15.79 21.33
N GLY A 34 -0.66 -16.24 20.55
CA GLY A 34 -2.09 -15.99 20.79
C GLY A 34 -2.65 -14.77 20.05
N ASN A 35 -3.81 -14.32 20.49
CA ASN A 35 -4.48 -13.15 19.93
C ASN A 35 -3.90 -11.86 20.55
N LEU A 36 -3.10 -11.15 19.76
CA LEU A 36 -2.37 -9.96 20.15
C LEU A 36 -3.14 -8.66 19.87
N LEU A 37 -4.40 -8.75 19.40
CA LEU A 37 -5.22 -7.56 19.15
C LEU A 37 -5.45 -6.73 20.42
N GLY A 38 -5.32 -7.32 21.61
CA GLY A 38 -5.38 -6.61 22.87
C GLY A 38 -4.24 -5.61 23.08
N CYS A 39 -3.09 -5.84 22.44
CA CYS A 39 -1.90 -4.99 22.55
C CYS A 39 -2.05 -3.65 21.81
N LEU A 40 -3.00 -3.55 20.87
CA LEU A 40 -3.23 -2.31 20.14
C LEU A 40 -4.15 -1.35 20.92
N PRO A 41 -3.80 -0.04 20.98
CA PRO A 41 -4.73 0.98 21.44
C PRO A 41 -6.05 0.92 20.68
N THR A 42 -7.18 1.12 21.37
CA THR A 42 -8.52 1.06 20.76
C THR A 42 -8.65 2.02 19.58
N THR A 43 -8.06 3.21 19.67
CA THR A 43 -8.02 4.21 18.59
C THR A 43 -7.38 3.66 17.32
N HIS A 44 -6.26 2.95 17.44
CA HIS A 44 -5.55 2.35 16.30
C HIS A 44 -6.35 1.18 15.71
N ARG A 45 -6.98 0.36 16.55
CA ARG A 45 -7.87 -0.72 16.07
C ARG A 45 -9.05 -0.17 15.28
N THR A 46 -9.67 0.89 15.77
CA THR A 46 -10.76 1.58 15.06
C THR A 46 -10.28 2.16 13.74
N PHE A 47 -9.12 2.80 13.72
CA PHE A 47 -8.49 3.31 12.50
C PHE A 47 -8.32 2.20 11.47
N PHE A 48 -7.63 1.09 11.80
CA PHE A 48 -7.43 -0.01 10.84
C PHE A 48 -8.73 -0.61 10.32
N LYS A 49 -9.76 -0.74 11.16
CA LYS A 49 -11.08 -1.26 10.76
C LYS A 49 -11.87 -0.29 9.86
N SER A 50 -11.56 1.00 9.91
CA SER A 50 -12.23 2.02 9.10
C SER A 50 -11.64 2.21 7.70
N LEU A 51 -10.48 1.61 7.40
CA LEU A 51 -9.80 1.82 6.13
C LEU A 51 -10.58 1.20 4.97
N ALA A 52 -10.94 2.03 3.99
CA ALA A 52 -11.50 1.57 2.73
C ALA A 52 -10.39 1.01 1.82
N LEU A 53 -10.71 -0.03 1.04
CA LEU A 53 -9.78 -0.58 0.04
C LEU A 53 -9.54 0.38 -1.13
N THR A 54 -10.55 1.19 -1.44
CA THR A 54 -10.54 2.15 -2.54
C THR A 54 -11.25 3.42 -2.12
N HIS A 55 -10.85 4.55 -2.70
CA HIS A 55 -11.56 5.82 -2.59
C HIS A 55 -11.71 6.43 -3.98
N GLU A 56 -12.77 7.21 -4.22
CA GLU A 56 -12.99 7.91 -5.48
C GLU A 56 -13.46 9.33 -5.19
N ASN A 57 -12.88 10.29 -5.91
CA ASN A 57 -13.38 11.66 -5.93
C ASN A 57 -13.52 12.16 -7.38
N ARG A 58 -13.74 13.47 -7.55
CA ARG A 58 -13.96 14.06 -8.89
C ARG A 58 -12.79 13.87 -9.85
N HIS A 59 -11.56 13.72 -9.34
CA HIS A 59 -10.33 13.73 -10.13
C HIS A 59 -9.76 12.34 -10.39
N ALA A 60 -9.85 11.44 -9.42
CA ALA A 60 -9.15 10.15 -9.50
C ALA A 60 -9.80 9.06 -8.64
N ILE A 61 -9.35 7.82 -8.87
CA ILE A 61 -9.59 6.66 -8.01
C ILE A 61 -8.27 6.34 -7.29
N TYR A 62 -8.34 6.05 -5.99
CA TYR A 62 -7.19 5.75 -5.13
C TYR A 62 -7.28 4.31 -4.64
N VAL A 63 -6.18 3.57 -4.77
CA VAL A 63 -6.07 2.17 -4.33
C VAL A 63 -4.63 1.87 -3.93
N HIS A 64 -4.39 0.94 -3.01
CA HIS A 64 -3.03 0.62 -2.60
C HIS A 64 -2.19 0.02 -3.76
N ALA A 65 -2.70 -1.01 -4.42
CA ALA A 65 -1.96 -1.75 -5.46
C ALA A 65 -2.53 -1.58 -6.87
N GLY A 66 -3.82 -1.83 -7.07
CA GLY A 66 -4.44 -1.69 -8.40
C GLY A 66 -5.88 -2.20 -8.44
N LEU A 67 -6.50 -2.08 -9.62
CA LEU A 67 -7.89 -2.45 -9.84
C LEU A 67 -8.01 -3.53 -10.92
N GLN A 68 -8.97 -4.43 -10.76
CA GLN A 68 -9.31 -5.45 -11.75
C GLN A 68 -10.06 -4.82 -12.94
N PRO A 69 -9.57 -4.96 -14.18
CA PRO A 69 -10.27 -4.51 -15.38
C PRO A 69 -11.67 -5.13 -15.50
N GLY A 70 -12.64 -4.34 -15.92
CA GLY A 70 -14.02 -4.78 -16.14
C GLY A 70 -14.84 -5.03 -14.85
N VAL A 71 -14.27 -4.79 -13.66
CA VAL A 71 -14.97 -4.95 -12.38
C VAL A 71 -15.32 -3.58 -11.80
N HIS A 72 -16.59 -3.39 -11.43
CA HIS A 72 -17.06 -2.17 -10.78
C HIS A 72 -16.30 -1.91 -9.47
N LEU A 73 -16.04 -0.63 -9.14
CA LEU A 73 -15.22 -0.25 -7.99
C LEU A 73 -15.68 -0.90 -6.67
N SER A 74 -16.99 -0.90 -6.41
CA SER A 74 -17.59 -1.53 -5.21
C SER A 74 -17.47 -3.05 -5.15
N ARG A 75 -17.04 -3.71 -6.24
CA ARG A 75 -16.88 -5.17 -6.36
C ARG A 75 -15.43 -5.60 -6.46
N GLN A 76 -14.49 -4.66 -6.31
CA GLN A 76 -13.06 -4.96 -6.32
C GLN A 76 -12.70 -5.84 -5.12
N SER A 77 -11.92 -6.89 -5.37
CA SER A 77 -11.51 -7.81 -4.32
C SER A 77 -10.35 -7.24 -3.51
N PRO A 78 -10.25 -7.57 -2.21
CA PRO A 78 -9.07 -7.22 -1.40
C PRO A 78 -7.76 -7.67 -2.05
N ASP A 79 -7.74 -8.84 -2.71
CA ASP A 79 -6.54 -9.37 -3.34
C ASP A 79 -6.02 -8.48 -4.47
N TRP A 80 -6.91 -7.94 -5.29
CA TRP A 80 -6.52 -6.97 -6.32
C TRP A 80 -6.11 -5.64 -5.69
N CYS A 81 -6.92 -5.10 -4.79
CA CYS A 81 -6.66 -3.79 -4.18
C CYS A 81 -5.35 -3.75 -3.39
N LEU A 82 -4.93 -4.86 -2.79
CA LEU A 82 -3.77 -4.91 -1.89
C LEU A 82 -2.52 -5.55 -2.50
N TRP A 83 -2.64 -6.43 -3.50
CA TRP A 83 -1.52 -7.29 -3.91
C TRP A 83 -1.23 -7.36 -5.41
N VAL A 84 -2.04 -6.75 -6.27
CA VAL A 84 -1.78 -6.83 -7.72
C VAL A 84 -0.53 -6.04 -8.13
N ARG A 85 0.22 -6.56 -9.09
CA ARG A 85 1.37 -5.90 -9.73
C ARG A 85 1.21 -5.89 -11.25
N ASP A 86 1.97 -6.72 -11.95
CA ASP A 86 2.09 -6.78 -13.42
C ASP A 86 0.77 -6.77 -14.18
N ARG A 87 -0.24 -7.49 -13.69
CA ARG A 87 -1.57 -7.56 -14.35
C ARG A 87 -2.25 -6.20 -14.40
N PHE A 88 -2.05 -5.35 -13.40
CA PHE A 88 -2.58 -3.99 -13.38
C PHE A 88 -1.64 -3.02 -14.12
N ILE A 89 -0.33 -3.11 -13.87
CA ILE A 89 0.68 -2.25 -14.49
C ILE A 89 0.65 -2.35 -16.02
N ARG A 90 0.54 -3.57 -16.56
CA ARG A 90 0.50 -3.79 -18.01
C ARG A 90 -0.88 -3.50 -18.64
N SER A 91 -1.90 -3.20 -17.85
CA SER A 91 -3.25 -2.95 -18.34
C SER A 91 -3.42 -1.50 -18.79
N SER A 92 -3.93 -1.32 -20.01
CA SER A 92 -4.38 -0.03 -20.54
C SER A 92 -5.88 0.21 -20.33
N PHE A 93 -6.54 -0.60 -19.47
CA PHE A 93 -7.98 -0.49 -19.23
C PHE A 93 -8.34 0.92 -18.73
N ASN A 94 -9.40 1.49 -19.31
CA ASN A 94 -9.91 2.79 -18.93
C ASN A 94 -10.94 2.64 -17.79
N PHE A 95 -10.58 3.10 -16.60
CA PHE A 95 -11.45 3.09 -15.42
C PHE A 95 -12.38 4.32 -15.34
N GLY A 96 -12.39 5.17 -16.38
CA GLY A 96 -13.13 6.43 -16.43
C GLY A 96 -12.40 7.61 -15.76
N LYS A 97 -11.45 7.31 -14.85
CA LYS A 97 -10.56 8.26 -14.17
C LYS A 97 -9.17 7.66 -14.05
N PRO A 98 -8.11 8.48 -13.89
CA PRO A 98 -6.79 7.97 -13.55
C PRO A 98 -6.83 7.26 -12.20
N VAL A 99 -6.13 6.13 -12.11
CA VAL A 99 -5.96 5.36 -10.87
C VAL A 99 -4.64 5.74 -10.21
N ILE A 100 -4.69 6.34 -9.02
CA ILE A 100 -3.51 6.65 -8.21
C ILE A 100 -3.22 5.46 -7.31
N PHE A 101 -1.98 4.94 -7.37
CA PHE A 101 -1.60 3.73 -6.65
C PHE A 101 -0.16 3.77 -6.12
N GLY A 102 0.15 2.82 -5.24
CA GLY A 102 1.49 2.55 -4.73
C GLY A 102 1.86 1.08 -4.92
N HIS A 103 2.38 0.42 -3.88
CA HIS A 103 2.68 -1.02 -3.82
C HIS A 103 3.83 -1.49 -4.71
N THR A 104 3.79 -1.16 -6.00
CA THR A 104 4.91 -1.39 -6.91
C THR A 104 5.82 -0.17 -6.88
N VAL A 105 7.08 -0.42 -6.55
CA VAL A 105 8.08 0.63 -6.38
C VAL A 105 8.68 1.00 -7.73
N PHE A 106 8.77 2.29 -8.00
CA PHE A 106 9.43 2.85 -9.17
C PHE A 106 10.54 3.82 -8.74
N THR A 107 11.57 4.04 -9.57
CA THR A 107 12.63 5.03 -9.25
C THR A 107 12.14 6.48 -9.40
N GLN A 108 11.06 6.69 -10.15
CA GLN A 108 10.35 7.95 -10.35
C GLN A 108 8.85 7.66 -10.45
N PRO A 109 7.97 8.64 -10.25
CA PRO A 109 6.53 8.41 -10.41
C PRO A 109 6.21 7.82 -11.79
N LEU A 110 5.44 6.72 -11.82
CA LEU A 110 4.91 6.19 -13.07
C LEU A 110 3.75 7.11 -13.50
N VAL A 111 3.79 7.65 -14.71
CA VAL A 111 2.71 8.50 -15.25
C VAL A 111 2.22 7.91 -16.56
N GLU A 112 1.00 7.39 -16.53
CA GLU A 112 0.27 6.91 -17.71
C GLU A 112 -1.13 7.50 -17.76
N ASN A 113 -1.76 7.49 -18.93
CA ASN A 113 -3.09 8.09 -19.13
C ASN A 113 -4.16 7.51 -18.20
N ASN A 114 -4.07 6.21 -17.84
CA ASN A 114 -5.05 5.53 -17.01
C ASN A 114 -4.62 5.35 -15.55
N LYS A 115 -3.35 5.58 -15.20
CA LYS A 115 -2.83 5.32 -13.85
C LYS A 115 -1.55 6.09 -13.55
N ILE A 116 -1.36 6.38 -12.26
CA ILE A 116 -0.19 7.10 -11.74
C ILE A 116 0.32 6.38 -10.50
N GLY A 117 1.56 5.91 -10.55
CA GLY A 117 2.23 5.24 -9.43
C GLY A 117 3.09 6.22 -8.64
N ILE A 118 2.82 6.37 -7.35
CA ILE A 118 3.55 7.33 -6.48
C ILE A 118 4.49 6.65 -5.48
N ASP A 119 4.50 5.32 -5.41
CA ASP A 119 5.47 4.60 -4.58
C ASP A 119 6.85 4.65 -5.24
N THR A 120 7.69 5.52 -4.68
CA THR A 120 9.04 5.81 -5.15
C THR A 120 10.11 5.32 -4.18
N GLY A 121 9.73 4.37 -3.33
CA GLY A 121 10.67 3.58 -2.54
C GLY A 121 11.38 4.36 -1.45
N ALA A 122 10.69 5.27 -0.75
CA ALA A 122 11.25 6.07 0.35
C ALA A 122 12.09 5.23 1.33
N VAL A 123 11.54 4.09 1.78
CA VAL A 123 12.19 3.19 2.75
C VAL A 123 13.46 2.51 2.21
N TYR A 124 13.63 2.50 0.89
CA TYR A 124 14.78 1.91 0.20
C TYR A 124 15.85 2.94 -0.18
N GLY A 125 15.76 4.17 0.35
CA GLY A 125 16.62 5.29 -0.01
C GLY A 125 16.15 6.05 -1.26
N GLY A 126 14.93 5.79 -1.72
CA GLY A 126 14.27 6.56 -2.78
C GLY A 126 13.63 7.83 -2.22
N LYS A 127 12.40 8.14 -2.66
CA LYS A 127 11.67 9.34 -2.23
C LYS A 127 10.30 9.02 -1.64
N LEU A 128 9.83 9.87 -0.74
CA LEU A 128 8.42 9.93 -0.37
C LEU A 128 7.74 10.93 -1.31
N THR A 129 6.76 10.47 -2.08
CA THR A 129 6.13 11.27 -3.14
C THR A 129 4.66 11.54 -2.85
N ALA A 130 4.25 12.79 -3.04
CA ALA A 130 2.87 13.22 -3.10
C ALA A 130 2.54 13.77 -4.50
N LEU A 131 1.30 13.54 -4.95
CA LEU A 131 0.75 14.11 -6.17
C LEU A 131 -0.35 15.12 -5.79
N LEU A 132 -0.21 16.37 -6.26
CA LEU A 132 -1.20 17.42 -6.09
C LEU A 132 -2.18 17.37 -7.27
N LEU A 133 -3.47 17.25 -6.96
CA LEU A 133 -4.55 17.25 -7.96
C LEU A 133 -5.43 18.50 -7.79
N PRO A 134 -5.87 19.14 -8.89
CA PRO A 134 -5.75 18.69 -10.28
C PRO A 134 -4.46 19.11 -11.00
N ASP A 135 -3.55 19.81 -10.33
CA ASP A 135 -2.41 20.49 -10.98
C ASP A 135 -1.33 19.54 -11.52
N MET A 136 -1.40 18.26 -11.17
CA MET A 136 -0.48 17.20 -11.60
C MET A 136 0.98 17.49 -11.21
N GLU A 137 1.17 18.18 -10.08
CA GLU A 137 2.48 18.49 -9.51
C GLU A 137 2.93 17.41 -8.53
N PHE A 138 4.19 16.99 -8.63
CA PHE A 138 4.80 16.05 -7.69
C PHE A 138 5.65 16.79 -6.66
N ILE A 139 5.37 16.55 -5.38
CA ILE A 139 6.22 16.99 -4.27
C ILE A 139 6.93 15.76 -3.70
N GLN A 140 8.25 15.86 -3.56
CA GLN A 140 9.06 14.75 -3.08
C GLN A 140 10.05 15.19 -1.99
N VAL A 141 10.25 14.33 -1.01
CA VAL A 141 11.34 14.44 -0.02
C VAL A 141 12.17 13.16 -0.04
N ASP A 142 13.45 13.28 0.30
CA ASP A 142 14.34 12.12 0.36
C ASP A 142 13.88 11.16 1.46
N GLY A 143 13.83 9.88 1.11
CA GLY A 143 13.55 8.81 2.06
C GLY A 143 14.81 8.39 2.79
N GLU A 144 14.63 7.93 4.03
CA GLU A 144 15.71 7.32 4.79
C GLU A 144 15.83 5.84 4.41
N GLN A 145 17.04 5.40 4.03
CA GLN A 145 17.27 4.00 3.71
C GLN A 145 17.23 3.16 4.98
N GLN A 146 16.11 2.46 5.19
CA GLN A 146 15.91 1.53 6.30
C GLN A 146 15.95 0.07 5.85
N HIS A 147 15.75 -0.18 4.55
CA HIS A 147 15.76 -1.50 3.94
C HIS A 147 16.53 -1.50 2.60
N PRO A 148 17.11 -2.65 2.17
CA PRO A 148 17.68 -2.77 0.82
C PRO A 148 16.57 -2.74 -0.22
N PHE A 149 16.86 -2.18 -1.40
CA PHE A 149 15.92 -2.20 -2.52
C PHE A 149 15.56 -3.66 -2.88
N PRO A 150 14.28 -3.99 -3.12
CA PRO A 150 13.88 -5.36 -3.42
C PRO A 150 14.59 -5.87 -4.69
N SER A 151 15.30 -6.99 -4.56
CA SER A 151 16.15 -7.57 -5.61
C SER A 151 15.38 -8.28 -6.75
N SER A 152 14.05 -8.15 -6.79
CA SER A 152 13.20 -8.66 -7.87
C SER A 152 11.80 -8.07 -7.76
N LEU A 153 11.32 -7.40 -8.82
CA LEU A 153 9.90 -7.18 -9.08
C LEU A 153 9.29 -8.41 -9.75
#